data_AF-A0AAV5SJH7-F1
#
_entry.id   AF-A0AAV5SJH7-F1
#
_cell.length_a   1.000
_cell.length_b   1.000
_cell.length_c   1.000
_cell.angle_alpha   90.00
_cell.angle_beta   90.00
_cell.angle_gamma   90.00
#
_symmetry.space_group_name_H-M   'P 1'
#
loop_
_entity.id
_entity.type
_entity.pdbx_description
1 polymer ?
#
loop_
_entity_poly.entity_id
_entity_poly.type
_entity_poly.pdbx_seq_one_letter_code
_entity_poly.pdbx_strand_id
1 'polypeptide(L)'
;NILFAGPDHLKICDLGIATNVVIVEGTEVTAGTRTDVSTPLYAAPEQTQWIHYTSKVDVFALGLIFAEMCEIMDVFQRSKIFKNYRDGKVNNILSDEPLALRLINYLTIADHNIRPTC
;
A
#
# COMPACT_ATOMS: atom_id res chain seq x y z
N ASN A 1 -8.47 -6.24 6.02
CA ASN A 1 -9.06 -5.34 7.04
C ASN A 1 -10.07 -4.36 6.44
N ILE A 2 -10.90 -4.81 5.50
CA ILE A 2 -11.95 -4.03 4.85
C ILE A 2 -13.22 -4.91 4.89
N LEU A 3 -14.30 -4.38 5.43
CA LEU A 3 -15.56 -5.09 5.64
C LEU A 3 -16.69 -4.45 4.84
N PHE A 4 -17.61 -5.26 4.31
CA PHE A 4 -18.87 -4.79 3.77
C PHE A 4 -19.83 -4.46 4.92
N ALA A 5 -20.21 -3.19 5.04
CA ALA A 5 -21.16 -2.72 6.05
C ALA A 5 -22.59 -2.60 5.50
N GLY A 6 -22.74 -2.56 4.17
CA GLY A 6 -24.00 -2.47 3.46
C GLY A 6 -23.76 -2.34 1.96
N PRO A 7 -24.83 -2.20 1.15
CA PRO A 7 -24.71 -1.91 -0.27
C PRO A 7 -23.86 -0.65 -0.48
N ASP A 8 -22.82 -0.73 -1.30
CA ASP A 8 -21.89 0.36 -1.61
C ASP A 8 -21.18 1.00 -0.38
N HIS A 9 -21.18 0.33 0.77
CA HIS A 9 -20.58 0.84 2.01
C HIS A 9 -19.52 -0.12 2.53
N LEU A 10 -18.27 0.36 2.56
CA LEU A 10 -17.13 -0.34 3.14
C LEU A 10 -16.71 0.31 4.46
N LYS A 11 -16.18 -0.50 5.38
CA LYS A 11 -15.55 -0.02 6.62
C LYS A 11 -14.17 -0.64 6.77
N ILE A 12 -13.20 0.17 7.15
CA ILE A 12 -11.88 -0.29 7.58
C ILE A 12 -12.01 -0.78 9.03
N CYS A 13 -11.42 -1.94 9.33
CA CYS A 13 -11.40 -2.51 10.67
C CYS A 13 -9.96 -2.82 11.12
N ASP A 14 -9.81 -3.41 12.31
CA ASP A 14 -8.52 -3.86 12.83
C ASP A 14 -7.45 -2.75 12.87
N LEU A 15 -7.76 -1.71 13.66
CA LEU A 15 -6.91 -0.55 13.89
C LEU A 15 -5.88 -0.78 15.02
N GLY A 16 -5.62 -2.04 15.40
CA GLY A 16 -4.72 -2.38 16.51
C GLY A 16 -3.25 -2.00 16.28
N ILE A 17 -2.89 -1.72 15.03
CA ILE A 17 -1.56 -1.25 14.60
C ILE A 17 -1.59 0.20 14.06
N ALA A 18 -2.71 0.91 14.23
CA ALA A 18 -2.80 2.30 13.82
C ALA A 18 -1.89 3.17 14.69
N THR A 19 -1.12 4.05 14.05
CA THR A 19 -0.16 4.92 14.72
C THR A 19 -0.49 6.37 14.46
N ASN A 20 -0.42 7.19 15.50
CA ASN A 20 -0.60 8.64 15.37
C ASN A 20 0.50 9.25 14.50
N VAL A 21 0.08 10.01 13.50
CA VAL A 21 0.94 10.85 12.68
C VAL A 21 0.86 12.28 13.21
N VAL A 22 2.01 12.90 13.42
CA VAL A 22 2.13 14.30 13.82
C VAL A 22 2.80 15.07 12.69
N ILE A 23 2.34 16.29 12.41
CA ILE A 23 2.98 17.13 11.41
C ILE A 23 3.90 18.11 12.13
N VAL A 24 5.21 18.01 11.87
CA VAL A 24 6.23 18.91 12.40
C VAL A 24 6.88 19.62 11.22
N GLU A 25 6.76 20.95 11.18
CA GLU A 25 7.32 21.79 10.10
C GLU A 25 6.88 21.34 8.69
N GLY A 26 5.62 20.90 8.55
CA GLY A 26 5.07 20.42 7.27
C GLY A 26 5.50 19.00 6.88
N THR A 27 6.27 18.31 7.73
CA THR A 27 6.69 16.92 7.52
C THR A 27 5.92 15.98 8.44
N GLU A 28 5.42 14.88 7.90
CA GLU A 28 4.83 13.82 8.71
C GLU A 28 5.91 13.10 9.53
N VAL A 29 5.71 13.09 10.83
CA VAL A 29 6.53 12.38 11.81
C VAL A 29 5.63 11.40 12.54
N THR A 30 6.02 10.13 12.55
CA THR A 30 5.27 9.10 13.28
C THR A 30 5.65 9.17 14.76
N ALA A 31 4.65 9.30 15.64
CA ALA A 31 4.86 9.30 17.09
C ALA A 31 5.11 7.87 17.59
N GLY A 32 6.35 7.38 17.42
CA GLY A 32 6.82 6.11 17.98
C GLY A 32 7.51 5.16 16.98
N THR A 33 8.09 4.09 17.52
CA THR A 33 8.70 2.98 16.79
C THR A 33 7.59 2.09 16.22
N ARG A 34 7.42 2.01 14.89
CA ARG A 34 6.49 1.04 14.31
C ARG A 34 7.21 -0.32 14.29
N THR A 35 6.83 -1.21 15.20
CA THR A 35 7.35 -2.58 15.26
C THR A 35 6.91 -3.37 14.03
N ASP A 36 7.63 -4.44 13.69
CA ASP A 36 7.49 -5.34 12.52
C ASP A 36 6.11 -6.01 12.34
N VAL A 37 5.06 -5.54 13.02
CA VAL A 37 3.70 -6.03 12.96
C VAL A 37 2.98 -5.43 11.75
N SER A 38 3.43 -5.78 10.55
CA SER A 38 2.68 -5.55 9.31
C SER A 38 2.27 -6.88 8.69
N THR A 39 1.28 -6.87 7.81
CA THR A 39 1.05 -8.02 6.92
C THR A 39 2.12 -7.97 5.83
N PRO A 40 3.15 -8.86 5.84
CA PRO A 40 4.35 -8.66 5.03
C PRO A 40 4.07 -8.56 3.52
N LEU A 41 2.98 -9.18 3.08
CA LEU A 41 2.54 -9.14 1.68
C LEU A 41 2.17 -7.74 1.19
N TYR A 42 1.58 -6.89 2.04
CA TYR A 42 1.12 -5.54 1.66
C TYR A 42 2.09 -4.42 2.09
N ALA A 43 3.20 -4.78 2.75
CA ALA A 43 4.18 -3.81 3.20
C ALA A 43 4.84 -3.08 2.03
N ALA A 44 5.02 -1.76 2.21
CA ALA A 44 5.79 -0.89 1.34
C ALA A 44 7.30 -1.21 1.47
N PRO A 45 8.12 -0.94 0.43
CA PRO A 45 9.54 -1.28 0.44
C PRO A 45 10.30 -0.63 1.61
N GLU A 46 10.00 0.62 1.94
CA GLU A 46 10.65 1.37 3.02
C GLU A 46 10.36 0.81 4.42
N GLN A 47 9.25 0.08 4.62
CA GLN A 47 8.91 -0.51 5.92
C GLN A 47 9.89 -1.61 6.35
N THR A 48 10.62 -2.22 5.41
CA THR A 48 11.62 -3.26 5.71
C THR A 48 12.99 -2.70 6.07
N GLN A 49 13.24 -1.43 5.75
CA GLN A 49 14.55 -0.80 5.91
C GLN A 49 14.54 0.20 7.06
N TRP A 50 13.42 0.86 7.32
CA TRP A 50 13.35 2.01 8.22
C TRP A 50 12.35 1.81 9.35
N ILE A 51 12.76 2.25 10.54
CA ILE A 51 11.92 2.29 11.73
C ILE A 51 10.88 3.42 11.65
N HIS A 52 11.20 4.47 10.89
CA HIS A 52 10.36 5.63 10.70
C HIS A 52 9.91 5.72 9.24
N TYR A 53 8.60 5.68 9.06
CA TYR A 53 7.94 5.85 7.78
C TYR A 53 6.66 6.67 7.96
N THR A 54 6.15 7.22 6.87
CA THR A 54 5.01 8.15 6.83
C THR A 54 3.72 7.44 6.44
N SER A 55 2.60 8.17 6.36
CA SER A 55 1.31 7.66 5.85
C SER A 55 1.40 7.10 4.41
N LYS A 56 2.48 7.41 3.68
CA LYS A 56 2.77 6.90 2.34
C LYS A 56 2.77 5.37 2.25
N VAL A 57 3.09 4.67 3.33
CA VAL A 57 3.07 3.20 3.32
C VAL A 57 1.66 2.65 3.15
N ASP A 58 0.66 3.36 3.70
CA ASP A 58 -0.75 2.99 3.58
C ASP A 58 -1.25 3.23 2.14
N VAL A 59 -0.72 4.27 1.46
CA VAL A 59 -0.95 4.53 0.04
C VAL A 59 -0.42 3.40 -0.85
N PHE A 60 0.76 2.85 -0.53
CA PHE A 60 1.31 1.71 -1.25
C PHE A 60 0.45 0.45 -1.05
N ALA A 61 0.05 0.17 0.19
CA ALA A 61 -0.84 -0.94 0.50
C ALA A 61 -2.19 -0.81 -0.24
N LEU A 62 -2.74 0.41 -0.33
CA LEU A 62 -3.95 0.70 -1.10
C LEU A 62 -3.78 0.35 -2.59
N GLY A 63 -2.64 0.68 -3.20
CA GLY A 63 -2.34 0.32 -4.59
C GLY A 63 -2.30 -1.19 -4.80
N LEU A 64 -1.73 -1.95 -3.86
CA LEU A 64 -1.71 -3.42 -3.91
C LEU A 64 -3.10 -4.04 -3.75
N ILE A 65 -3.91 -3.52 -2.82
CA ILE A 65 -5.31 -3.95 -2.65
C ILE A 65 -6.12 -3.66 -3.92
N PHE A 66 -5.91 -2.50 -4.54
CA PHE A 66 -6.58 -2.16 -5.79
C PHE A 66 -6.18 -3.10 -6.94
N ALA A 67 -4.89 -3.45 -7.05
CA ALA A 67 -4.44 -4.44 -8.02
C ALA A 67 -5.11 -5.81 -7.83
N GLU A 68 -5.25 -6.27 -6.59
CA GLU A 68 -5.92 -7.54 -6.26
C GLU A 68 -7.44 -7.51 -6.51
N MET A 69 -8.07 -6.34 -6.42
CA MET A 69 -9.48 -6.18 -6.78
C MET A 69 -9.70 -6.18 -8.30
N CYS A 70 -8.75 -5.64 -9.07
CA CYS A 70 -8.87 -5.56 -10.53
C CYS A 70 -8.48 -6.86 -11.24
N GLU A 71 -7.55 -7.63 -10.69
CA GLU A 71 -7.02 -8.85 -11.32
C GLU A 71 -7.19 -10.04 -10.37
N ILE A 72 -7.82 -11.12 -10.87
CA ILE A 72 -7.93 -12.36 -10.11
C ILE A 72 -6.57 -13.07 -10.15
N MET A 73 -5.86 -13.06 -9.03
CA MET A 73 -4.53 -13.66 -8.91
C MET A 73 -4.57 -14.89 -7.99
N ASP A 74 -3.83 -15.94 -8.36
CA ASP A 74 -3.48 -16.99 -7.41
C ASP A 74 -2.43 -16.51 -6.39
N VAL A 75 -2.18 -17.32 -5.35
CA VAL A 75 -1.25 -16.97 -4.26
C VAL A 75 0.17 -16.71 -4.77
N PHE A 76 0.64 -17.47 -5.76
CA PHE A 76 1.98 -17.35 -6.31
C PHE A 76 2.11 -16.12 -7.22
N GLN A 77 1.13 -15.92 -8.10
CA GLN A 77 1.04 -14.74 -8.97
C GLN A 77 1.02 -13.47 -8.13
N ARG A 78 0.14 -13.39 -7.14
CA ARG A 78 0.03 -12.24 -6.23
C ARG A 78 1.35 -11.94 -5.53
N SER A 79 2.00 -12.96 -4.97
CA SER A 79 3.30 -12.81 -4.31
C SER A 79 4.37 -12.25 -5.27
N LYS A 80 4.44 -12.79 -6.48
CA LYS A 80 5.39 -12.33 -7.52
C LYS A 80 5.12 -10.89 -7.97
N ILE A 81 3.87 -10.55 -8.24
CA ILE A 81 3.45 -9.22 -8.70
C ILE A 81 3.71 -8.17 -7.62
N PHE A 82 3.35 -8.46 -6.37
CA PHE A 82 3.55 -7.53 -5.26
C PHE A 82 5.04 -7.35 -4.95
N LYS A 83 5.83 -8.42 -5.10
CA LYS A 83 7.30 -8.30 -5.02
C LYS A 83 7.83 -7.39 -6.13
N ASN A 84 7.33 -7.51 -7.36
CA ASN A 84 7.75 -6.64 -8.45
C ASN A 84 7.44 -5.17 -8.15
N TYR A 85 6.27 -4.85 -7.59
CA TYR A 85 5.95 -3.48 -7.19
C TYR A 85 6.93 -2.95 -6.13
N ARG A 86 7.27 -3.75 -5.11
CA ARG A 86 8.30 -3.39 -4.12
C ARG A 86 9.68 -3.19 -4.74
N ASP A 87 10.05 -4.02 -5.71
CA ASP A 87 11.31 -3.94 -6.45
C ASP A 87 11.33 -2.79 -7.49
N GLY A 88 10.22 -2.04 -7.67
CA GLY A 88 10.11 -1.02 -8.70
C GLY A 88 10.07 -1.57 -10.14
N LYS A 89 9.70 -2.85 -10.31
CA LYS A 89 9.62 -3.54 -11.60
C LYS A 89 8.23 -3.40 -12.21
N VAL A 90 8.18 -3.35 -13.54
CA VAL A 90 6.93 -3.34 -14.30
C VAL A 90 6.21 -4.68 -14.15
N ASN A 91 4.90 -4.62 -13.94
CA ASN A 91 4.00 -5.77 -14.00
C ASN A 91 3.14 -5.68 -15.27
N ASN A 92 2.95 -6.81 -15.95
CA ASN A 92 2.08 -6.91 -17.13
C ASN A 92 0.71 -7.47 -16.74
N ILE A 93 0.09 -6.88 -15.71
CA ILE A 93 -1.29 -7.18 -15.32
C ILE A 93 -2.21 -6.12 -15.92
N LEU A 94 -3.52 -6.40 -16.04
CA LEU A 94 -4.51 -5.40 -16.45
C LEU A 94 -4.19 -4.74 -17.81
N SER A 95 -3.79 -5.56 -18.80
CA SER A 95 -3.41 -5.06 -20.13
C SER A 95 -4.58 -4.39 -20.87
N ASP A 96 -5.80 -4.79 -20.50
CA ASP A 96 -7.08 -4.29 -20.98
C ASP A 96 -7.58 -3.06 -20.21
N GLU A 97 -7.03 -2.76 -19.02
CA GLU A 97 -7.46 -1.67 -18.14
C GLU A 97 -6.33 -0.65 -17.86
N PRO A 98 -5.94 0.16 -18.86
CA PRO A 98 -4.76 1.03 -18.79
C PRO A 98 -4.88 2.14 -17.73
N LEU A 99 -6.11 2.58 -17.42
CA LEU A 99 -6.35 3.59 -16.38
C LEU A 99 -6.14 3.01 -14.99
N ALA A 100 -6.63 1.78 -14.74
CA ALA A 100 -6.41 1.08 -13.49
C ALA A 100 -4.92 0.82 -13.28
N LEU A 101 -4.24 0.29 -14.30
CA LEU A 101 -2.79 0.04 -14.26
C LEU A 101 -1.99 1.32 -13.97
N ARG A 102 -2.36 2.45 -14.60
CA ARG A 102 -1.73 3.75 -14.35
C ARG A 102 -1.91 4.20 -12.90
N LEU A 103 -3.11 4.06 -12.35
CA LEU A 103 -3.39 4.42 -10.96
C LEU A 103 -2.62 3.53 -9.99
N ILE A 104 -2.63 2.20 -10.21
CA ILE A 104 -1.86 1.26 -9.39
C ILE A 104 -0.39 1.66 -9.39
N ASN A 105 0.21 1.85 -10.57
CA ASN A 105 1.62 2.26 -10.68
C ASN A 105 1.92 3.58 -9.97
N TYR A 106 0.97 4.53 -9.98
CA TYR A 106 1.11 5.81 -9.27
C TYR A 106 1.06 5.65 -7.75
N LEU A 107 0.19 4.76 -7.24
CA LEU A 107 0.06 4.47 -5.81
C LEU A 107 1.23 3.61 -5.28
N THR A 108 1.77 2.72 -6.11
CA THR A 108 2.82 1.75 -5.74
C THR A 108 4.23 2.18 -6.16
N ILE A 109 4.51 3.49 -6.29
CA ILE A 109 5.87 3.96 -6.56
C ILE A 109 6.79 3.58 -5.40
N ALA A 110 7.92 2.94 -5.69
CA ALA A 110 8.87 2.48 -4.68
C ALA A 110 9.50 3.62 -3.88
N ASP A 111 9.86 4.73 -4.55
CA ASP A 111 10.29 5.96 -3.88
C ASP A 111 9.08 6.69 -3.24
N HIS A 112 9.01 6.64 -1.92
CA HIS A 112 7.91 7.22 -1.14
C HIS A 112 7.84 8.75 -1.23
N ASN A 113 8.91 9.45 -1.65
CA ASN A 113 8.93 10.91 -1.75
C ASN A 113 8.09 11.42 -2.91
N ILE A 114 7.98 10.64 -3.99
CA ILE A 114 7.20 10.98 -5.19
C ILE A 114 5.85 10.25 -5.27
N ARG A 115 5.62 9.27 -4.38
CA ARG A 115 4.32 8.63 -4.19
C ARG A 115 3.28 9.70 -3.78
N PRO A 116 2.00 9.63 -4.18
CA PRO A 116 0.96 10.58 -3.73
C PRO A 116 0.75 10.58 -2.22
N THR A 117 0.23 11.67 -1.66
CA THR A 117 -0.32 11.72 -0.29
C THR A 117 -1.80 11.36 -0.31
N CYS A 118 -2.31 10.87 0.81
CA CYS A 118 -3.73 10.83 1.11
C CYS A 118 -4.32 12.22 1.33
#